data_AF-A0A1J4STX7-F1
#
_entry.id   AF-A0A1J4STX7-F1
#
_cell.length_a   1.000
_cell.length_b   1.000
_cell.length_c   1.000
_cell.angle_alpha   90.00
_cell.angle_beta   90.00
_cell.angle_gamma   90.00
#
_symmetry.space_group_name_H-M   'P 1'
#
loop_
_entity.id
_entity.type
_entity.pdbx_description
1 polymer ?
#
loop_
_entity_poly.entity_id
_entity_poly.type
_entity_poly.pdbx_seq_one_letter_code
_entity_poly.pdbx_strand_id
1 'polypeptide(L)' 'MKTAYRKKLDRAATLIREVFSDMETDESADFDAFGSRLDDLAGEIEDILLEDEDKVEDDDKDYEVE' A
#
# COMPACT_ATOMS: atom_id res chain seq x y z
N MET A 1 -9.89 -10.91 -1.08
CA MET A 1 -9.34 -9.64 -1.62
C MET A 1 -9.80 -9.44 -3.06
N LYS A 2 -10.55 -8.37 -3.36
CA LYS A 2 -10.91 -8.03 -4.76
C LYS A 2 -9.62 -7.87 -5.58
N THR A 3 -9.67 -8.22 -6.86
CA THR A 3 -8.55 -8.16 -7.81
C THR A 3 -7.86 -6.78 -7.88
N ALA A 4 -8.55 -5.70 -7.53
CA ALA A 4 -7.98 -4.36 -7.42
C ALA A 4 -7.03 -4.20 -6.23
N TYR A 5 -7.41 -4.65 -5.03
CA TYR A 5 -6.55 -4.62 -3.83
C TYR A 5 -5.28 -5.44 -4.03
N ARG A 6 -5.43 -6.62 -4.65
CA ARG A 6 -4.29 -7.47 -4.96
C ARG A 6 -3.30 -6.77 -5.88
N LYS A 7 -3.77 -6.00 -6.88
CA LYS A 7 -2.91 -5.21 -7.78
C LYS A 7 -2.22 -4.06 -7.06
N LYS A 8 -2.94 -3.31 -6.20
CA LYS A 8 -2.35 -2.20 -5.45
C LYS A 8 -1.29 -2.69 -4.45
N LEU A 9 -1.56 -3.79 -3.73
CA LEU A 9 -0.59 -4.43 -2.84
C LEU A 9 0.62 -5.03 -3.59
N ASP A 10 0.42 -5.58 -4.79
CA ASP A 10 1.51 -6.09 -5.62
C ASP A 10 2.42 -4.95 -6.12
N ARG A 11 1.84 -3.79 -6.44
CA ARG A 11 2.58 -2.57 -6.77
C ARG A 11 3.38 -2.07 -5.57
N ALA A 12 2.76 -2.05 -4.39
CA ALA A 12 3.43 -1.67 -3.15
C ALA A 12 4.62 -2.58 -2.82
N ALA A 13 4.41 -3.89 -2.90
CA ALA A 13 5.47 -4.87 -2.68
C ALA A 13 6.62 -4.76 -3.69
N THR A 14 6.32 -4.38 -4.94
CA THR A 14 7.33 -4.14 -5.98
C THR A 14 8.17 -2.90 -5.64
N LEU A 15 7.52 -1.80 -5.24
CA LEU A 15 8.22 -0.56 -4.89
C LEU A 15 9.17 -0.72 -3.69
N ILE A 16 8.75 -1.49 -2.67
CA ILE A 16 9.62 -1.82 -1.51
C ILE A 16 10.88 -2.57 -1.96
N ARG A 17 10.73 -3.53 -2.88
CA ARG A 17 11.87 -4.31 -3.39
C ARG A 17 12.81 -3.47 -4.24
N GLU A 18 12.28 -2.52 -5.00
CA GLU A 18 13.09 -1.56 -5.76
C GLU A 18 13.90 -0.66 -4.83
N VAL A 19 13.25 -0.05 -3.82
CA VAL A 19 13.96 0.79 -2.83
C VAL A 19 15.02 -0.02 -2.10
N PHE A 20 14.72 -1.25 -1.67
CA PHE A 20 15.70 -2.13 -1.04
C PHE A 20 16.88 -2.47 -1.94
N SER A 21 16.61 -2.81 -3.21
CA SER A 21 17.67 -3.13 -4.18
C SER A 21 18.53 -1.91 -4.49
N ASP A 22 17.93 -0.73 -4.62
CA ASP A 22 18.64 0.53 -4.88
C ASP A 22 19.56 0.88 -3.68
N MET A 23 19.09 0.66 -2.44
CA MET A 23 19.90 0.83 -1.23
C MET A 23 21.07 -0.17 -1.13
N GLU A 24 20.91 -1.40 -1.59
CA GLU A 24 21.97 -2.41 -1.58
C GLU A 24 23.00 -2.22 -2.71
N THR A 25 22.62 -1.58 -3.81
CA THR A 25 23.46 -1.51 -5.03
C THR A 25 24.19 -0.18 -5.21
N ASP A 26 23.71 0.91 -4.60
CA ASP A 26 24.31 2.23 -4.76
C ASP A 26 24.54 2.91 -3.40
N GLU A 27 25.79 2.81 -2.90
CA GLU A 27 26.24 3.48 -1.66
C GLU A 27 26.19 5.02 -1.77
N SER A 28 26.02 5.57 -2.97
CA SER A 28 25.93 7.02 -3.23
C SER A 28 24.50 7.51 -3.43
N ALA A 29 23.51 6.63 -3.38
CA ALA A 29 22.15 7.01 -3.69
C ALA A 29 21.55 7.93 -2.62
N ASP A 30 20.88 8.97 -3.11
CA ASP A 30 20.38 10.09 -2.32
C ASP A 30 19.25 9.59 -1.40
N PHE A 31 19.57 9.40 -0.12
CA PHE A 31 18.64 8.85 0.88
C PHE A 31 17.34 9.67 0.98
N ASP A 32 17.39 10.97 0.68
CA ASP A 32 16.23 11.85 0.63
C ASP A 32 15.25 11.45 -0.50
N ALA A 33 15.77 10.97 -1.64
CA ALA A 33 14.94 10.48 -2.74
C ALA A 33 14.26 9.14 -2.40
N PHE A 34 14.92 8.26 -1.63
CA PHE A 34 14.30 7.04 -1.12
C PHE A 34 13.24 7.33 -0.06
N GLY A 35 13.53 8.28 0.84
CA GLY A 35 12.56 8.74 1.85
C GLY A 35 11.27 9.21 1.21
N SER A 36 11.34 10.06 0.18
CA SER A 36 10.16 10.52 -0.56
C SER A 36 9.41 9.38 -1.25
N ARG A 37 10.11 8.42 -1.88
CA ARG A 37 9.47 7.27 -2.54
C ARG A 37 8.76 6.33 -1.57
N LEU A 38 9.31 6.17 -0.36
CA LEU A 38 8.69 5.37 0.70
C LEU A 38 7.49 6.07 1.32
N ASP A 39 7.55 7.39 1.47
CA ASP A 39 6.43 8.20 1.98
C ASP A 39 5.24 8.19 1.01
N ASP A 40 5.51 8.37 -0.29
CA ASP A 40 4.49 8.22 -1.34
C ASP A 40 3.83 6.84 -1.31
N LEU A 41 4.63 5.80 -1.07
CA LEU A 41 4.12 4.44 -0.95
C LEU A 41 3.25 4.24 0.31
N ALA A 42 3.66 4.82 1.44
CA ALA A 42 2.89 4.75 2.68
C ALA A 42 1.50 5.38 2.47
N GLY A 43 1.43 6.52 1.78
CA GLY A 43 0.17 7.14 1.39
C GLY A 43 -0.70 6.24 0.50
N GLU A 44 -0.14 5.60 -0.53
CA GLU A 44 -0.89 4.65 -1.36
C GLU A 44 -1.45 3.45 -0.56
N ILE A 45 -0.73 3.00 0.49
CA ILE A 45 -1.19 1.92 1.38
C ILE A 45 -2.26 2.42 2.34
N GLU A 46 -2.12 3.62 2.90
CA GLU A 46 -3.15 4.24 3.76
C GLU A 46 -4.46 4.44 3.01
N ASP A 47 -4.42 4.93 1.77
CA ASP A 47 -5.61 5.05 0.91
C ASP A 47 -6.30 3.69 0.68
N ILE A 48 -5.52 2.61 0.54
CA ILE A 48 -6.06 1.25 0.41
C ILE A 48 -6.77 0.80 1.69
N LEU A 49 -6.17 1.09 2.85
CA LEU A 49 -6.71 0.71 4.15
C LEU A 49 -7.97 1.51 4.47
N LEU A 50 -7.99 2.82 4.21
CA LEU A 50 -9.18 3.66 4.33
C LEU A 50 -10.29 3.21 3.38
N GLU A 51 -9.97 2.88 2.12
CA GLU A 51 -10.92 2.29 1.18
C GLU A 51 -11.49 0.93 1.64
N ASP A 52 -10.79 0.20 2.52
CA ASP A 52 -11.26 -1.06 3.12
C ASP A 52 -12.13 -0.76 4.36
N GLU A 53 -11.71 0.16 5.22
CA GLU A 53 -12.42 0.58 6.43
C GLU A 53 -13.79 1.22 6.12
N ASP A 54 -13.86 2.11 5.12
CA ASP A 54 -15.11 2.69 4.62
C ASP A 54 -16.08 1.63 4.04
N LYS A 55 -15.57 0.46 3.61
CA LYS A 55 -16.41 -0.63 3.11
C LYS A 55 -16.86 -1.61 4.20
N VAL A 56 -16.24 -1.60 5.38
CA VAL A 56 -16.68 -2.42 6.52
C VAL A 56 -17.94 -1.82 7.14
N GLU A 57 -18.09 -0.50 7.16
CA GLU A 57 -19.31 0.15 7.69
C GLU A 57 -20.56 -0.04 6.79
N ASP A 58 -20.40 -0.39 5.52
CA ASP A 58 -21.51 -0.53 4.56
C ASP A 58 -22.00 -2.00 4.39
N ASP A 59 -21.27 -2.99 4.93
CA ASP A 59 -21.62 -4.43 4.86
C ASP A 59 -22.28 -4.97 6.15
N ASP A 60 -22.39 -4.15 7.20
CA ASP A 60 -22.97 -4.51 8.51
C ASP A 60 -24.50 -4.28 8.60
N LYS A 61 -25.21 -4.21 7.46
CA LYS A 61 -26.67 -3.97 7.40
C LYS A 61 -27.52 -5.09 6.81
N ASP A 62 -27.07 -6.34 6.76
CA ASP A 62 -27.94 -7.42 6.24
C ASP A 62 -27.81 -8.79 6.91
N TYR A 63 -27.75 -8.82 8.24
CA TYR A 63 -28.10 -10.02 9.01
C TYR A 63 -29.03 -9.69 10.18
N GLU A 64 -30.23 -9.19 9.88
CA GLU A 64 -31.38 -9.46 10.76
C GLU A 64 -31.80 -10.92 10.55
N VAL A 65 -31.62 -11.74 11.59
CA VAL A 65 -32.13 -13.10 11.66
C VAL A 65 -33.39 -13.06 12.53
N GLU A 66 -34.57 -13.17 11.90
CA GLU A 66 -35.81 -13.59 12.58
C GLU A 66 -35.85 -15.11 12.76
#